data_AF-A0A3Q9HPE5-F1
#
_entry.id   AF-A0A3Q9HPE5-F1
#
_cell.length_a   1.000
_cell.length_b   1.000
_cell.length_c   1.000
_cell.angle_alpha   90.00
_cell.angle_beta   90.00
_cell.angle_gamma   90.00
#
_symmetry.space_group_name_H-M   'P 1'
#
loop_
_entity.id
_entity.type
_entity.pdbx_description
1 polymer ?
#
loop_
_entity_poly.entity_id
_entity_poly.type
_entity_poly.pdbx_seq_one_letter_code
_entity_poly.pdbx_strand_id
1 'polypeptide(L)'
;MICYLYGVYEDLNDSICFLISRGFIIYESKKHVNGKNYDKLYYLTLYGVKRIEDDIIKDFSKNLTCAKWYVDKCKIIKEYFGDMSGTELKIRQYRHDEYASTKINDYIQDITDKVRK
;
A
#
# COMPACT_ATOMS: atom_id res chain seq x y z
N MET A 1 4.69 2.08 20.18
CA MET A 1 4.57 0.83 19.39
C MET A 1 5.56 0.88 18.24
N ILE A 2 6.39 -0.16 18.13
CA ILE A 2 7.41 -0.24 17.10
C ILE A 2 6.75 -0.73 15.80
N CYS A 3 6.44 0.19 14.89
CA CYS A 3 5.75 -0.11 13.63
C CYS A 3 6.56 -0.99 12.66
N TYR A 4 7.84 -1.27 12.95
CA TYR A 4 8.72 -2.07 12.09
C TYR A 4 8.86 -3.54 12.53
N LEU A 5 8.24 -3.94 13.64
CA LEU A 5 8.30 -5.34 14.14
C LEU A 5 6.99 -6.12 13.94
N TYR A 6 5.85 -5.42 13.90
CA TYR A 6 4.53 -6.03 13.93
C TYR A 6 3.57 -5.38 12.93
N GLY A 7 2.67 -6.17 12.35
CA GLY A 7 1.68 -5.77 11.34
C GLY A 7 2.10 -6.06 9.88
N VAL A 8 1.23 -5.72 8.93
CA VAL A 8 1.51 -5.84 7.48
C VAL A 8 2.41 -4.68 7.05
N TYR A 9 3.70 -4.80 7.33
CA TYR A 9 4.70 -3.88 6.80
C TYR A 9 5.42 -4.56 5.64
N GLU A 10 5.17 -4.09 4.42
CA GLU A 10 5.97 -4.45 3.24
C GLU A 10 7.05 -3.40 3.03
N ASP A 11 8.27 -3.83 2.67
CA ASP A 11 9.31 -2.88 2.29
C ASP A 11 8.92 -2.24 0.95
N LEU A 12 8.63 -0.94 0.99
CA LEU A 12 8.32 -0.15 -0.20
C LEU A 12 9.43 -0.25 -1.26
N ASN A 13 10.68 -0.49 -0.86
CA ASN A 13 11.79 -0.68 -1.78
C ASN A 13 11.59 -1.90 -2.69
N ASP A 14 11.00 -3.00 -2.20
CA ASP A 14 10.78 -4.21 -3.02
C ASP A 14 9.78 -3.92 -4.16
N SER A 15 8.68 -3.24 -3.83
CA SER A 15 7.69 -2.79 -4.80
C SER A 15 8.31 -1.82 -5.83
N ILE A 16 9.12 -0.87 -5.36
CA ILE A 16 9.81 0.10 -6.22
C ILE A 16 10.82 -0.59 -7.14
N CYS A 17 11.63 -1.52 -6.60
CA CYS A 17 12.62 -2.27 -7.36
C CYS A 17 11.97 -3.07 -8.49
N PHE A 18 10.82 -3.70 -8.22
CA PHE A 18 10.04 -4.35 -9.27
C PHE A 18 9.65 -3.36 -10.37
N LEU A 19 9.07 -2.21 -10.03
CA LEU A 19 8.65 -1.20 -11.01
C LEU A 19 9.82 -0.63 -11.82
N ILE A 20 10.99 -0.42 -11.19
CA ILE A 20 12.23 -0.02 -11.86
C ILE A 20 12.68 -1.12 -12.83
N SER A 21 12.70 -2.39 -12.39
CA SER A 21 13.11 -3.52 -13.23
C SER A 21 12.27 -3.69 -14.49
N ARG A 22 11.00 -3.28 -14.42
CA ARG A 22 10.05 -3.30 -15.55
C ARG A 22 10.15 -2.06 -16.43
N GLY A 23 11.00 -1.10 -16.07
CA GLY A 23 11.20 0.15 -16.79
C GLY A 23 10.02 1.10 -16.66
N PHE A 24 9.17 0.95 -15.64
CA PHE A 24 8.00 1.82 -15.44
C PHE A 24 8.35 3.12 -14.73
N ILE A 25 9.31 3.06 -13.80
CA ILE A 25 9.73 4.22 -13.02
C ILE A 25 11.25 4.38 -13.07
N ILE A 26 11.69 5.62 -12.91
CA ILE A 26 13.08 5.98 -12.63
C ILE A 26 13.13 6.54 -11.22
N TYR A 27 14.14 6.13 -10.47
CA TYR A 27 14.35 6.54 -9.09
C TYR A 27 15.67 7.30 -8.97
N GLU A 28 15.61 8.47 -8.35
CA GLU A 28 16.80 9.23 -7.96
C GLU A 28 16.81 9.45 -6.44
N SER A 29 18.00 9.33 -5.85
CA SER A 29 18.23 9.64 -4.45
C SER A 29 19.36 10.63 -4.31
N LYS A 30 19.13 11.76 -3.64
CA LYS A 30 20.21 12.70 -3.28
C LYS A 30 20.62 12.52 -1.82
N LYS A 31 21.93 12.54 -1.60
CA LYS A 31 22.54 12.56 -0.26
C LYS A 31 22.87 14.01 0.11
N HIS A 32 22.46 14.49 1.28
CA HIS A 32 22.96 15.78 1.75
C HIS A 32 24.42 15.64 2.22
N VAL A 33 25.18 16.74 2.09
CA VAL A 33 26.59 16.86 2.46
C VAL A 33 26.86 16.47 3.94
N ASN A 34 25.85 16.58 4.81
CA ASN A 34 25.94 16.22 6.23
C ASN A 34 25.70 14.72 6.53
N GLY A 35 25.73 13.84 5.52
CA GLY A 35 25.58 12.38 5.71
C GLY A 35 24.15 11.92 6.06
N LYS A 36 23.20 12.84 6.18
CA LYS A 36 21.76 12.52 6.18
C LYS A 36 21.25 12.46 4.74
N ASN A 37 20.49 11.43 4.40
CA ASN A 37 19.65 11.40 3.20
C ASN A 37 18.19 11.63 3.68
N TYR A 38 17.19 12.02 2.89
CA TYR A 38 16.78 11.42 1.63
C TYR A 38 15.70 12.28 0.95
N ASP A 39 16.05 13.07 -0.07
CA ASP A 39 15.06 13.41 -1.09
C ASP A 39 14.99 12.25 -2.07
N LYS A 40 13.88 11.51 -2.02
CA LYS A 40 13.56 10.43 -2.96
C LYS A 40 12.70 11.02 -4.06
N LEU A 41 13.20 11.02 -5.29
CA LEU A 41 12.46 11.47 -6.45
C LEU A 41 12.11 10.27 -7.31
N TYR A 42 10.83 10.20 -7.70
CA TYR A 42 10.29 9.14 -8.54
C TYR A 42 9.73 9.79 -9.80
N TYR A 43 10.15 9.27 -10.94
CA TYR A 43 9.71 9.71 -12.25
C TYR A 43 9.04 8.55 -12.98
N LEU A 44 7.96 8.82 -13.69
CA LEU A 44 7.34 7.85 -14.58
C LEU A 44 8.06 7.88 -15.93
N THR A 45 8.35 6.71 -16.51
CA THR A 45 8.83 6.64 -17.88
C THR A 45 7.67 6.77 -18.85
N LEU A 46 7.95 7.24 -20.08
CA LEU A 46 6.95 7.25 -21.15
C LEU A 46 6.40 5.84 -21.44
N TYR A 47 7.23 4.80 -21.28
CA TYR A 47 6.81 3.42 -21.42
C TYR A 47 5.81 3.01 -20.31
N GLY A 48 6.11 3.36 -19.06
CA GLY A 48 5.21 3.11 -17.93
C GLY A 48 3.88 3.82 -18.08
N VAL A 49 3.90 5.09 -18.49
CA VAL A 49 2.67 5.87 -18.76
C VAL A 49 1.82 5.19 -19.82
N LYS A 50 2.38 4.88 -20.99
CA LYS A 50 1.65 4.22 -22.07
C LYS A 50 1.05 2.88 -21.64
N ARG A 51 1.81 2.07 -20.91
CA ARG A 51 1.32 0.79 -20.37
C ARG A 51 0.11 0.97 -19.45
N ILE A 52 0.15 1.97 -18.56
CA ILE A 52 -0.98 2.28 -17.69
C ILE A 52 -2.18 2.77 -18.51
N GLU A 53 -1.97 3.68 -19.44
CA GLU A 53 -3.05 4.24 -20.27
C GLU A 53 -3.73 3.17 -21.13
N ASP A 54 -2.92 2.37 -21.84
CA ASP A 54 -3.40 1.38 -22.81
C ASP A 54 -3.99 0.14 -22.13
N ASP A 55 -3.32 -0.39 -21.10
CA ASP A 55 -3.72 -1.68 -20.50
C ASP A 55 -4.64 -1.52 -19.28
N ILE A 56 -4.46 -0.45 -18.48
CA ILE A 56 -5.18 -0.27 -17.21
C ILE A 56 -6.36 0.70 -17.36
N ILE A 57 -6.15 1.89 -17.91
CA ILE A 57 -7.16 2.96 -17.90
C ILE A 57 -8.20 2.74 -19.01
N LYS A 58 -7.76 2.46 -20.25
CA LYS A 58 -8.64 2.39 -21.41
C LYS A 58 -9.76 1.34 -21.28
N ASP A 59 -9.47 0.24 -20.60
CA ASP A 59 -10.40 -0.87 -20.34
C ASP A 59 -10.56 -1.12 -18.83
N PHE A 60 -10.52 -0.07 -18.00
CA PHE A 60 -10.55 -0.16 -16.53
C PHE A 60 -11.65 -1.07 -15.96
N SER A 61 -12.82 -1.10 -16.60
CA SER A 61 -13.95 -1.93 -16.20
C SER A 61 -13.80 -3.42 -16.56
N LYS A 62 -13.02 -3.75 -17.59
CA LYS A 62 -12.78 -5.13 -18.06
C LYS A 62 -11.45 -5.71 -17.58
N ASN A 63 -10.39 -4.91 -17.60
CA ASN A 63 -9.02 -5.36 -17.37
C ASN A 63 -8.62 -5.36 -15.89
N LEU A 64 -9.31 -4.59 -15.03
CA LEU A 64 -8.88 -4.38 -13.65
C LEU A 64 -10.00 -4.64 -12.64
N THR A 65 -10.60 -5.83 -12.69
CA THR A 65 -11.56 -6.30 -11.67
C THR A 65 -11.04 -6.11 -10.25
N CYS A 66 -9.73 -6.29 -10.03
CA CYS A 66 -9.07 -6.06 -8.75
C CYS A 66 -9.14 -4.60 -8.29
N ALA A 67 -8.98 -3.62 -9.20
CA ALA A 67 -9.08 -2.21 -8.84
C ALA A 67 -10.51 -1.80 -8.53
N LYS A 68 -11.50 -2.33 -9.29
CA LYS A 68 -12.91 -2.14 -8.95
C LYS A 68 -13.22 -2.69 -7.55
N TRP A 69 -12.79 -3.91 -7.26
CA TRP A 69 -12.92 -4.52 -5.94
C TRP A 69 -12.30 -3.64 -4.84
N TYR A 70 -11.11 -3.10 -5.08
CA TYR A 70 -10.43 -2.21 -4.13
C TYR A 70 -11.23 -0.93 -3.89
N VAL A 71 -11.72 -0.27 -4.95
CA VAL A 71 -12.59 0.91 -4.85
C VAL A 71 -13.85 0.61 -4.05
N ASP A 72 -14.50 -0.52 -4.32
CA ASP A 72 -15.72 -0.92 -3.62
C ASP A 72 -15.45 -1.18 -2.13
N LYS A 73 -14.32 -1.80 -1.78
CA LYS A 73 -13.88 -1.95 -0.37
C LYS A 73 -13.60 -0.62 0.29
N CYS A 74 -12.91 0.30 -0.38
CA CYS A 74 -12.64 1.64 0.15
C CYS A 74 -13.95 2.40 0.44
N LYS A 75 -14.98 2.25 -0.41
CA LYS A 75 -16.29 2.87 -0.17
C LYS A 75 -16.96 2.32 1.10
N ILE A 76 -16.97 1.00 1.27
CA ILE A 76 -17.53 0.35 2.48
C ILE A 76 -16.79 0.83 3.74
N ILE A 77 -15.46 0.89 3.68
CA ILE A 77 -14.63 1.39 4.79
C ILE A 77 -14.99 2.86 5.08
N LYS A 78 -15.09 3.70 4.06
CA LYS A 78 -15.44 5.12 4.21
C LYS A 78 -16.85 5.32 4.79
N GLU A 79 -17.82 4.54 4.34
CA GLU A 79 -19.19 4.56 4.85
C GLU A 79 -19.23 4.19 6.33
N TYR A 80 -18.49 3.15 6.73
CA TYR A 80 -18.47 2.68 8.11
C TYR A 80 -17.68 3.59 9.07
N PHE A 81 -16.53 4.11 8.63
CA PHE A 81 -15.64 4.89 9.50
C PHE A 81 -15.79 6.41 9.36
N GLY A 82 -16.59 6.89 8.40
CA GLY A 82 -16.85 8.31 8.21
C GLY A 82 -15.56 9.10 7.92
N ASP A 83 -15.34 10.17 8.67
CA ASP A 83 -14.23 11.11 8.44
C ASP A 83 -12.95 10.82 9.24
N MET A 84 -12.82 9.61 9.79
CA MET A 84 -11.57 9.21 10.44
C MET A 84 -10.38 9.32 9.48
N SER A 85 -9.31 9.93 9.97
CA SER A 85 -8.02 10.01 9.31
C SER A 85 -7.33 8.63 9.26
N GLY A 86 -6.38 8.47 8.35
CA GLY A 86 -5.58 7.24 8.27
C GLY A 86 -4.83 6.93 9.57
N THR A 87 -4.42 7.96 10.33
CA THR A 87 -3.80 7.80 11.64
C THR A 87 -4.77 7.20 12.67
N GLU A 88 -6.02 7.67 12.69
CA GLU A 88 -7.05 7.17 13.61
C GLU A 88 -7.45 5.74 13.28
N LEU A 89 -7.62 5.43 11.99
CA LEU A 89 -7.87 4.07 11.51
C LEU A 89 -6.74 3.12 11.91
N LYS A 90 -5.49 3.55 11.73
CA LYS A 90 -4.31 2.79 12.15
C LYS A 90 -4.34 2.52 13.66
N ILE A 91 -4.53 3.55 14.49
CA ILE A 91 -4.60 3.39 15.95
C ILE A 91 -5.68 2.38 16.33
N ARG A 92 -6.84 2.43 15.68
CA ARG A 92 -7.94 1.49 15.92
C ARG A 92 -7.58 0.07 15.50
N GLN A 93 -6.94 -0.11 14.35
CA GLN A 93 -6.49 -1.41 13.85
C GLN A 93 -5.55 -2.11 14.85
N TYR A 94 -4.61 -1.37 15.44
CA TYR A 94 -3.67 -1.88 16.44
C TYR A 94 -4.30 -2.21 17.81
N ARG A 95 -5.61 -1.98 18.00
CA ARG A 95 -6.34 -2.48 19.18
C ARG A 95 -6.74 -3.95 19.05
N HIS A 96 -6.64 -4.52 17.84
CA HIS A 96 -6.89 -5.94 17.61
C HIS A 96 -5.60 -6.71 17.88
N ASP A 97 -5.63 -7.63 18.85
CA ASP A 97 -4.45 -8.40 19.29
C ASP A 97 -3.87 -9.23 18.14
N GLU A 98 -4.72 -9.76 17.25
CA GLU A 98 -4.32 -10.52 16.07
C GLU A 98 -3.43 -9.67 15.15
N TYR A 99 -3.75 -8.38 15.02
CA TYR A 99 -2.95 -7.47 14.21
C TYR A 99 -1.68 -7.02 14.95
N ALA A 100 -1.83 -6.65 16.23
CA ALA A 100 -0.75 -6.07 17.02
C ALA A 100 0.37 -7.06 17.38
N SER A 101 0.04 -8.36 17.45
CA SER A 101 1.00 -9.43 17.81
C SER A 101 1.58 -10.16 16.60
N THR A 102 1.01 -10.01 15.41
CA THR A 102 1.54 -10.66 14.20
C THR A 102 2.87 -10.02 13.82
N LYS A 103 3.92 -10.84 13.69
CA LYS A 103 5.24 -10.38 13.28
C LYS A 103 5.20 -9.93 11.83
N ILE A 104 6.16 -9.09 11.47
CA ILE A 104 6.38 -8.70 10.07
C ILE A 104 6.53 -9.95 9.17
N ASN A 105 5.91 -9.92 7.99
CA ASN A 105 5.82 -11.02 7.01
C ASN A 105 5.05 -12.28 7.46
N ASP A 106 4.49 -12.31 8.66
CA ASP A 106 3.61 -13.39 9.09
C ASP A 106 2.15 -13.12 8.70
N TYR A 107 1.39 -14.20 8.53
CA TYR A 107 -0.03 -14.14 8.19
C TYR A 107 -0.87 -13.66 9.39
N ILE A 108 -1.63 -12.58 9.19
CA ILE A 108 -2.61 -12.10 10.19
C ILE A 108 -3.81 -13.03 10.16
N GLN A 109 -4.08 -13.66 11.30
CA GLN A 109 -5.17 -14.62 11.44
C GLN A 109 -6.53 -13.96 11.18
N ASP A 110 -7.42 -14.72 10.53
CA ASP A 110 -8.79 -14.29 10.26
C ASP A 110 -9.58 -14.15 11.57
N ILE A 111 -10.43 -13.12 11.64
CA ILE A 111 -11.33 -12.84 12.75
C ILE A 111 -12.78 -13.23 12.44
N THR A 112 -13.05 -13.87 11.29
CA THR A 112 -14.40 -14.25 10.83
C THR A 112 -15.24 -14.93 11.92
N ASP A 113 -14.64 -15.87 12.67
CA ASP A 113 -15.35 -16.58 13.74
C ASP A 113 -15.71 -15.69 14.94
N LYS A 114 -14.98 -14.58 15.14
CA LYS A 114 -15.24 -13.60 16.21
C LYS A 114 -16.34 -12.60 15.84
N VAL A 115 -16.59 -12.39 14.55
CA VAL A 115 -17.52 -11.35 14.05
C VAL A 115 -18.85 -11.87 13.52
N ARG A 116 -19.01 -13.19 13.32
CA ARG A 116 -20.27 -13.82 12.84
C ARG A 116 -21.38 -13.97 13.90
N LYS A 117 -21.24 -13.34 15.06
CA LYS A 117 -22.26 -13.39 16.13
C LYS A 117 -23.35 -12.34 15.94
#